data_AF-A0A0F2PEA5-F1
#
_entry.id   AF-A0A0F2PEA5-F1
#
_cell.length_a   1.000
_cell.length_b   1.000
_cell.length_c   1.000
_cell.angle_alpha   90.00
_cell.angle_beta   90.00
_cell.angle_gamma   90.00
#
_symmetry.space_group_name_H-M   'P 1'
#
loop_
_entity.id
_entity.type
_entity.pdbx_description
1 polymer ?
#
loop_
_entity_poly.entity_id
_entity_poly.type
_entity_poly.pdbx_seq_one_letter_code
_entity_poly.pdbx_strand_id
1 'polypeptide(L)'
;MSSISQTGDRGLDWAPASRLKRIIKSLEGFFRTSSVTKYARIWHGDFSYKLIQNTAIKNFQNMSPVTSIDAGECYLCIFERAGYQGNYQIIGPGEKAQVGKCASIVISNCKFSVDSVRREAAPPPGYWEMDGPMYLMHFSAGYRFVS
;
A
#
# COMPACT_ATOMS: atom_id res chain seq x y z
N MET A 1 28.47 -64.83 17.45
CA MET A 1 28.91 -65.32 16.13
C MET A 1 27.76 -65.14 15.15
N SER A 2 28.02 -64.43 14.03
CA SER A 2 27.26 -64.39 12.76
C SER A 2 25.85 -63.77 12.83
N SER A 3 25.32 -62.97 11.89
CA SER A 3 25.63 -62.76 10.48
C SER A 3 25.18 -61.35 10.06
N ILE A 4 25.93 -60.77 9.13
CA ILE A 4 25.61 -59.55 8.38
C ILE A 4 24.52 -59.88 7.36
N SER A 5 23.59 -58.96 7.14
CA SER A 5 22.96 -58.74 5.83
C SER A 5 22.93 -57.25 5.55
N GLN A 6 23.72 -56.86 4.55
CA GLN A 6 23.72 -55.54 3.95
C GLN A 6 22.35 -55.27 3.33
N THR A 7 21.86 -54.04 3.48
CA THR A 7 20.99 -53.44 2.47
C THR A 7 21.51 -52.03 2.28
N GLY A 8 22.36 -51.90 1.26
CA GLY A 8 22.73 -50.60 0.74
C GLY A 8 21.52 -49.98 0.10
N ASP A 9 21.22 -48.74 0.46
CA ASP A 9 20.45 -47.88 -0.42
C ASP A 9 21.15 -46.54 -0.58
N ARG A 10 21.08 -46.09 -1.82
CA ARG A 10 22.01 -45.15 -2.44
C ARG A 10 21.86 -43.77 -1.82
N GLY A 11 22.98 -43.21 -1.36
CA GLY A 11 23.11 -41.79 -1.08
C GLY A 11 22.83 -40.98 -2.36
N LEU A 12 21.57 -40.56 -2.52
CA LEU A 12 21.18 -39.48 -3.41
C LEU A 12 21.59 -38.18 -2.73
N ASP A 13 22.85 -37.81 -2.96
CA ASP A 13 23.44 -36.54 -2.59
C ASP A 13 22.81 -35.44 -3.46
N TRP A 14 21.59 -35.03 -3.12
CA TRP A 14 20.91 -33.88 -3.72
C TRP A 14 21.27 -32.63 -2.94
N ALA A 15 22.46 -32.09 -3.20
CA ALA A 15 22.72 -30.67 -2.97
C ALA A 15 21.94 -29.85 -4.02
N PRO A 16 20.96 -29.03 -3.58
CA PRO A 16 21.04 -27.61 -3.91
C PRO A 16 20.51 -26.70 -2.79
N ALA A 17 21.02 -26.84 -1.56
CA ALA A 17 20.61 -25.97 -0.44
C ALA A 17 20.99 -24.47 -0.63
N SER A 18 21.91 -24.15 -1.56
CA SER A 18 22.44 -22.79 -1.73
C SER A 18 21.58 -21.87 -2.60
N ARG A 19 20.80 -22.42 -3.55
CA ARG A 19 19.90 -21.61 -4.41
C ARG A 19 18.55 -21.35 -3.74
N LEU A 20 18.01 -22.34 -3.02
CA LEU A 20 16.75 -22.17 -2.28
C LEU A 20 16.89 -21.13 -1.16
N LYS A 21 18.01 -21.13 -0.42
CA LYS A 21 18.29 -20.10 0.60
C LYS A 21 18.30 -18.68 0.05
N ARG A 22 18.72 -18.48 -1.20
CA ARG A 22 18.76 -17.15 -1.83
C ARG A 22 17.36 -16.64 -2.18
N ILE A 23 16.47 -17.55 -2.59
CA ILE A 23 15.06 -17.25 -2.89
C ILE A 23 14.27 -16.99 -1.59
N ILE A 24 14.53 -17.78 -0.54
CA ILE A 24 13.93 -17.55 0.78
C ILE A 24 14.37 -16.20 1.35
N LYS A 25 15.66 -15.84 1.22
CA LYS A 25 16.17 -14.54 1.69
C LYS A 25 15.64 -13.35 0.88
N SER A 26 15.36 -13.51 -0.42
CA SER A 26 14.69 -12.47 -1.21
C SER A 26 13.20 -12.33 -0.86
N LEU A 27 12.56 -13.41 -0.42
CA LEU A 27 11.18 -13.38 0.09
C LEU A 27 11.13 -12.79 1.51
N GLU A 28 12.10 -13.06 2.38
CA GLU A 28 12.21 -12.41 3.71
C GLU A 28 12.33 -10.89 3.61
N GLY A 29 12.99 -10.37 2.57
CA GLY A 29 13.02 -8.93 2.29
C GLY A 29 11.69 -8.35 1.79
N PHE A 30 10.88 -9.17 1.11
CA PHE A 30 9.55 -8.80 0.59
C PHE A 30 8.46 -8.91 1.66
N PHE A 31 8.65 -9.81 2.63
CA PHE A 31 7.81 -9.99 3.82
C PHE A 31 8.35 -9.26 5.06
N ARG A 32 9.25 -8.29 4.87
CA ARG A 32 9.44 -7.23 5.87
C ARG A 32 8.26 -6.27 5.78
N THR A 33 7.07 -6.82 6.00
CA THR A 33 5.90 -6.07 6.39
C THR A 33 6.31 -5.29 7.63
N SER A 34 6.58 -3.99 7.45
CA SER A 34 6.41 -3.04 8.54
C SER A 34 5.08 -3.43 9.18
N SER A 35 5.11 -3.90 10.43
CA SER A 35 3.90 -4.26 11.14
C SER A 35 3.12 -2.97 11.32
N VAL A 36 2.31 -2.60 10.33
CA VAL A 36 1.55 -1.35 10.33
C VAL A 36 0.55 -1.48 11.47
N THR A 37 0.85 -0.85 12.59
CA THR A 37 0.00 -0.90 13.77
C THR A 37 -1.23 -0.01 13.56
N LYS A 38 -1.11 1.00 12.70
CA LYS A 38 -2.19 1.94 12.37
C LYS A 38 -2.25 2.28 10.87
N TYR A 39 -3.30 1.81 10.21
CA TYR A 39 -3.57 2.12 8.81
C TYR A 39 -4.02 3.57 8.63
N ALA A 40 -3.59 4.19 7.54
CA ALA A 40 -4.16 5.45 7.07
C ALA A 40 -5.65 5.23 6.72
N ARG A 41 -6.48 6.25 6.90
CA ARG A 41 -7.93 6.19 6.66
C ARG A 41 -8.44 7.51 6.10
N ILE A 42 -9.43 7.41 5.22
CA ILE A 42 -10.12 8.54 4.61
C ILE A 42 -11.61 8.44 4.90
N TRP A 43 -12.24 9.59 5.12
CA TRP A 43 -13.68 9.71 5.40
C TRP A 43 -14.37 10.56 4.34
N HIS A 44 -15.56 10.13 3.96
CA HIS A 44 -16.49 10.81 3.06
C HIS A 44 -17.84 10.94 3.79
N GLY A 45 -17.92 11.88 4.73
CA GLY A 45 -19.05 11.95 5.67
C GLY A 45 -19.02 10.76 6.63
N ASP A 46 -20.11 9.97 6.64
CA ASP A 46 -20.28 8.80 7.52
C ASP A 46 -19.60 7.53 7.00
N PHE A 47 -19.08 7.58 5.77
CA PHE A 47 -18.37 6.46 5.15
C PHE A 47 -16.86 6.62 5.31
N SER A 48 -16.15 5.53 5.61
CA SER A 48 -14.68 5.55 5.68
C SER A 48 -14.05 4.25 5.21
N TYR A 49 -12.82 4.33 4.73
CA TYR A 49 -12.06 3.18 4.28
C TYR A 49 -10.56 3.37 4.43
N LYS A 50 -9.83 2.25 4.44
CA LYS A 50 -8.38 2.26 4.63
C LYS A 50 -7.67 2.76 3.37
N LEU A 51 -6.64 3.55 3.59
CA LEU A 51 -5.67 3.94 2.59
C LEU A 51 -4.48 2.96 2.64
N ILE A 52 -4.16 2.37 1.49
CA ILE A 52 -3.13 1.36 1.30
C ILE A 52 -1.84 2.08 0.89
N GLN A 53 -0.73 1.65 1.47
CA GLN A 53 0.58 2.24 1.21
C GLN A 53 0.97 2.10 -0.27
N ASN A 54 1.70 3.09 -0.77
CA ASN A 54 2.24 3.13 -2.14
C ASN A 54 1.14 3.01 -3.20
N THR A 55 0.05 3.73 -2.96
CA THR A 55 -1.07 3.87 -3.89
C THR A 55 -1.39 5.35 -4.09
N ALA A 56 -2.15 5.65 -5.14
CA ALA A 56 -2.62 6.99 -5.43
C ALA A 56 -4.05 6.94 -5.98
N ILE A 57 -4.86 7.91 -5.57
CA ILE A 57 -6.21 8.11 -6.07
C ILE A 57 -6.19 9.39 -6.91
N LYS A 58 -6.29 9.25 -8.23
CA LYS A 58 -6.15 10.38 -9.18
C LYS A 58 -7.40 11.26 -9.27
N ASN A 59 -8.56 10.73 -8.90
CA ASN A 59 -9.81 11.48 -8.76
C ASN A 59 -10.80 10.75 -7.83
N PHE A 60 -11.69 11.49 -7.17
CA PHE A 60 -12.83 10.94 -6.41
C PHE A 60 -14.16 11.15 -7.14
N GLN A 61 -14.17 11.05 -8.47
CA GLN A 61 -15.37 11.29 -9.24
C GLN A 61 -16.48 10.32 -8.83
N ASN A 62 -17.72 10.81 -8.76
CA ASN A 62 -18.91 10.07 -8.33
C ASN A 62 -18.85 9.55 -6.88
N MET A 63 -17.99 10.12 -6.04
CA MET A 63 -17.98 9.87 -4.60
C MET A 63 -18.41 11.12 -3.84
N SER A 64 -18.95 10.92 -2.65
CA SER A 64 -19.18 12.02 -1.70
C SER A 64 -17.86 12.77 -1.42
N PRO A 65 -17.89 14.06 -1.05
CA PRO A 65 -16.67 14.79 -0.71
C PRO A 65 -15.92 14.17 0.46
N VAL A 66 -14.60 14.23 0.42
CA VAL A 66 -13.74 13.87 1.55
C VAL A 66 -13.94 14.89 2.67
N THR A 67 -14.16 14.43 3.90
CA THR A 67 -14.35 15.29 5.06
C THR A 67 -13.12 15.32 5.96
N SER A 68 -12.45 14.18 6.14
CA SER A 68 -11.27 14.09 6.99
C SER A 68 -10.36 12.94 6.59
N ILE A 69 -9.11 13.00 7.03
CA ILE A 69 -8.07 12.01 6.76
C ILE A 69 -7.21 11.80 8.02
N ASP A 70 -6.85 10.55 8.29
CA ASP A 70 -5.89 10.11 9.30
C ASP A 70 -4.73 9.43 8.58
N ALA A 71 -3.52 9.96 8.76
CA ALA A 71 -2.34 9.51 8.07
C ALA A 71 -1.86 8.13 8.55
N GLY A 72 -2.29 7.67 9.73
CA GLY A 72 -1.77 6.41 10.30
C GLY A 72 -0.24 6.46 10.38
N GLU A 73 0.44 5.50 9.76
CA GLU A 73 1.91 5.48 9.63
C GLU A 73 2.43 5.98 8.25
N CYS A 74 1.57 6.59 7.43
CA CYS A 74 1.89 7.01 6.07
C CYS A 74 2.21 8.50 5.96
N TYR A 75 2.87 8.88 4.88
CA TYR A 75 2.91 10.24 4.36
C TYR A 75 1.84 10.38 3.28
N LEU A 76 0.94 11.35 3.44
CA LEU A 76 -0.13 11.62 2.49
C LEU A 76 0.06 13.01 1.89
N CYS A 77 -0.03 13.12 0.56
CA CYS A 77 -0.13 14.40 -0.13
C CYS A 77 -1.51 14.53 -0.75
N ILE A 78 -2.26 15.52 -0.28
CA ILE A 78 -3.66 15.75 -0.61
C ILE A 78 -3.73 16.95 -1.54
N PHE A 79 -4.38 16.80 -2.69
CA PHE A 79 -4.49 17.83 -3.72
C PHE A 79 -5.93 18.29 -3.88
N GLU A 80 -6.13 19.60 -4.02
CA GLU A 80 -7.46 20.19 -4.19
C GLU A 80 -8.12 19.84 -5.53
N ARG A 81 -7.34 19.52 -6.57
CA ARG A 81 -7.84 19.14 -7.90
C ARG A 81 -7.43 17.71 -8.28
N ALA A 82 -8.17 17.13 -9.21
CA ALA A 82 -7.86 15.82 -9.78
C ALA A 82 -6.52 15.84 -10.53
N GLY A 83 -5.91 14.68 -10.72
CA GLY A 83 -4.63 14.54 -11.43
C GLY A 83 -3.45 15.21 -10.71
N TYR A 84 -3.51 15.29 -9.39
CA TYR A 84 -2.47 15.85 -8.52
C TYR A 84 -2.20 17.34 -8.79
N GLN A 85 -3.25 18.10 -9.07
CA GLN A 85 -3.17 19.53 -9.39
C GLN A 85 -3.79 20.42 -8.31
N GLY A 86 -3.59 21.73 -8.46
CA GLY A 86 -4.08 22.74 -7.52
C GLY A 86 -3.18 22.91 -6.30
N ASN A 87 -3.71 23.52 -5.25
CA ASN A 87 -3.01 23.58 -3.96
C ASN A 87 -2.93 22.19 -3.36
N TYR A 88 -1.94 21.98 -2.50
CA TYR A 88 -1.74 20.72 -1.81
C TYR A 88 -1.41 20.94 -0.35
N GLN A 89 -1.67 19.91 0.45
CA GLN A 89 -1.23 19.79 1.83
C GLN A 89 -0.58 18.42 2.02
N ILE A 90 0.48 18.37 2.82
CA ILE A 90 1.14 17.13 3.21
C ILE A 90 0.80 16.88 4.66
N ILE A 91 0.37 15.66 4.98
CA ILE A 91 0.23 15.19 6.36
C ILE A 91 1.11 13.96 6.57
N GLY A 92 1.81 13.96 7.69
CA GLY A 92 2.78 12.93 8.07
C GLY A 92 2.21 11.86 9.01
N PRO A 93 3.00 10.84 9.34
CA PRO A 93 2.61 9.79 10.27
C PRO A 93 2.08 10.34 11.60
N GLY A 94 0.94 9.81 12.05
CA GLY A 94 0.25 10.18 13.28
C GLY A 94 -0.70 11.37 13.15
N GLU A 95 -0.62 12.14 12.07
CA GLU A 95 -1.42 13.34 11.88
C GLU A 95 -2.83 13.04 11.39
N LYS A 96 -3.74 13.96 11.71
CA LYS A 96 -5.11 13.97 11.21
C LYS A 96 -5.44 15.36 10.71
N ALA A 97 -6.21 15.43 9.63
CA ALA A 97 -6.67 16.69 9.07
C ALA A 97 -8.16 16.62 8.72
N GLN A 98 -8.87 17.70 9.05
CA GLN A 98 -10.13 18.01 8.39
C GLN A 98 -9.80 18.57 7.02
N VAL A 99 -10.48 18.09 5.98
CA VAL A 99 -10.14 18.43 4.61
C VAL A 99 -11.37 19.02 3.93
N GLY A 100 -11.31 20.32 3.61
CA GLY A 100 -12.41 20.99 2.91
C GLY A 100 -12.42 20.71 1.40
N LYS A 101 -11.26 20.37 0.82
CA LYS A 101 -11.09 20.07 -0.60
C LYS A 101 -10.03 18.98 -0.79
N CYS A 102 -10.46 17.83 -1.31
CA CYS A 102 -9.60 16.74 -1.73
C CYS A 102 -10.19 16.14 -3.00
N ALA A 103 -9.47 16.27 -4.10
CA ALA A 103 -9.87 15.69 -5.37
C ALA A 103 -8.87 14.63 -5.85
N SER A 104 -7.63 14.63 -5.37
CA SER A 104 -6.69 13.51 -5.56
C SER A 104 -5.72 13.41 -4.38
N ILE A 105 -5.12 12.23 -4.21
CA ILE A 105 -4.24 11.95 -3.07
C ILE A 105 -3.16 10.93 -3.45
N VAL A 106 -1.96 11.11 -2.92
CA VAL A 106 -0.86 10.13 -2.98
C VAL A 106 -0.59 9.61 -1.57
N ILE A 107 -0.50 8.29 -1.43
CA ILE A 107 -0.31 7.57 -0.17
C ILE A 107 1.03 6.86 -0.22
N SER A 108 1.95 7.24 0.66
CA SER A 108 3.31 6.70 0.68
C SER A 108 3.72 6.21 2.06
N ASN A 109 4.56 5.18 2.11
CA ASN A 109 5.26 4.79 3.34
C ASN A 109 6.55 5.61 3.57
N CYS A 110 6.95 6.46 2.63
CA CYS A 110 8.16 7.28 2.70
C CYS A 110 7.89 8.71 2.23
N LYS A 111 8.87 9.61 2.39
CA LYS A 111 8.77 10.95 1.83
C LYS A 111 9.02 10.88 0.32
N PHE A 112 8.31 11.71 -0.44
CA PHE A 112 8.45 11.82 -1.90
C PHE A 112 8.42 13.28 -2.35
N SER A 113 8.86 13.52 -3.58
CA SER A 113 8.85 14.86 -4.20
C SER A 113 7.45 15.19 -4.74
N VAL A 114 6.77 16.15 -4.11
CA VAL A 114 5.48 16.64 -4.59
C VAL A 114 5.62 17.35 -5.94
N ASP A 115 6.73 18.06 -6.17
CA ASP A 115 6.98 18.75 -7.43
C ASP A 115 7.07 17.77 -8.61
N SER A 116 7.69 16.61 -8.41
CA SER A 116 7.73 15.56 -9.43
C SER A 116 6.33 15.06 -9.75
N VAL A 117 5.52 14.77 -8.72
CA VAL A 117 4.14 14.30 -8.87
C VAL A 117 3.28 15.31 -9.65
N ARG A 118 3.40 16.60 -9.32
CA ARG A 118 2.64 17.66 -9.98
C ARG A 118 3.06 17.87 -11.44
N ARG A 119 4.37 17.88 -11.70
CA ARG A 119 4.93 18.11 -13.03
C ARG A 119 4.58 16.97 -13.99
N GLU A 120 4.64 15.74 -13.51
CA GLU A 120 4.38 14.54 -14.31
C GLU A 120 2.90 14.16 -14.30
N ALA A 121 2.09 14.80 -13.46
CA ALA A 121 0.69 14.46 -13.21
C ALA A 121 0.50 12.96 -12.93
N ALA A 122 1.46 12.38 -12.22
CA ALA A 122 1.56 10.94 -11.95
C ALA A 122 2.16 10.70 -10.56
N PRO A 123 1.80 9.62 -9.86
CA PRO A 123 2.42 9.27 -8.59
C PRO A 123 3.87 8.79 -8.79
N PRO A 124 4.65 8.61 -7.70
CA PRO A 124 6.00 8.07 -7.80
C PRO A 124 6.02 6.69 -8.50
N PRO A 125 7.12 6.32 -9.18
CA PRO A 125 7.22 5.04 -9.88
C PRO A 125 6.94 3.84 -8.95
N GLY A 126 6.19 2.86 -9.47
CA GLY A 126 5.82 1.65 -8.74
C GLY A 126 4.57 1.78 -7.85
N TYR A 127 3.92 2.95 -7.85
CA TYR A 127 2.67 3.16 -7.12
C TYR A 127 1.49 2.70 -7.96
N TRP A 128 0.51 2.08 -7.31
CA TRP A 128 -0.76 1.79 -7.97
C TRP A 128 -1.60 3.04 -8.06
N GLU A 129 -1.98 3.43 -9.27
CA GLU A 129 -2.85 4.57 -9.52
C GLU A 129 -4.24 4.10 -9.97
N MET A 130 -5.29 4.71 -9.40
CA MET A 130 -6.67 4.45 -9.79
C MET A 130 -7.57 5.64 -9.45
N ASP A 131 -8.80 5.63 -9.94
CA ASP A 131 -9.84 6.53 -9.41
C ASP A 131 -10.44 5.98 -8.11
N GLY A 132 -11.21 6.81 -7.41
CA GLY A 132 -11.80 6.48 -6.11
C GLY A 132 -12.73 5.27 -6.15
N PRO A 133 -13.68 5.17 -7.09
CA PRO A 133 -14.51 3.97 -7.24
C PRO A 133 -13.70 2.69 -7.44
N MET A 134 -12.72 2.70 -8.34
CA MET A 134 -11.85 1.55 -8.60
C MET A 134 -11.00 1.20 -7.37
N TYR A 135 -10.55 2.21 -6.64
CA TYR A 135 -9.85 2.04 -5.37
C TYR A 135 -10.68 1.27 -4.36
N LEU A 136 -11.95 1.65 -4.19
CA LEU A 136 -12.86 0.98 -3.30
C LEU A 136 -13.10 -0.47 -3.73
N MET A 137 -13.31 -0.72 -5.01
CA MET A 137 -13.50 -2.08 -5.54
C MET A 137 -12.29 -2.99 -5.25
N HIS A 138 -11.07 -2.46 -5.33
CA HIS A 138 -9.84 -3.24 -5.14
C HIS A 138 -9.45 -3.44 -3.68
N PHE A 139 -9.64 -2.41 -2.84
CA PHE A 139 -9.03 -2.38 -1.50
C PHE A 139 -10.02 -2.22 -0.35
N SER A 140 -11.25 -1.80 -0.61
CA SER A 140 -12.27 -1.72 0.41
C SER A 140 -13.12 -2.98 0.40
N ALA A 141 -12.92 -3.85 1.38
CA ALA A 141 -13.85 -4.95 1.65
C ALA A 141 -15.28 -4.45 1.97
N GLY A 142 -15.47 -3.13 2.19
CA GLY A 142 -16.70 -2.44 2.58
C GLY A 142 -17.69 -2.12 1.46
N TYR A 143 -17.55 -2.67 0.25
CA TYR A 143 -18.73 -2.96 -0.59
C TYR A 143 -19.52 -4.18 -0.07
N ARG A 144 -19.11 -4.78 1.06
CA ARG A 144 -20.03 -5.50 1.95
C ARG A 144 -20.84 -4.48 2.73
N PHE A 145 -22.12 -4.37 2.38
CA PHE A 145 -23.16 -3.79 3.24
C PHE A 145 -22.96 -4.25 4.69
N VAL A 146 -22.80 -3.30 5.60
CA VAL A 146 -23.05 -3.52 7.02
C VAL A 146 -24.54 -3.25 7.20
N SER A 147 -25.33 -4.31 7.37
CA SER A 147 -26.70 -4.25 7.88
C SER A 147 -26.69 -3.92 9.36
#